data_AF-A0A838FK91-F1
#
_entry.id   AF-A0A838FK91-F1
#
_cell.length_a   1.000
_cell.length_b   1.000
_cell.length_c   1.000
_cell.angle_alpha   90.00
_cell.angle_beta   90.00
_cell.angle_gamma   90.00
#
_symmetry.space_group_name_H-M   'P 1'
#
loop_
_entity.id
_entity.type
_entity.pdbx_description
1 polymer ?
#
loop_
_entity_poly.entity_id
_entity_poly.type
_entity_poly.pdbx_seq_one_letter_code
_entity_poly.pdbx_strand_id
1 'polypeptide(L)'
;LRGAGYHVFHDLRRDGFNIDHVVVGPAGVFAIETKFRSGNGEIEFRNGEGLFVGGRKEEDDPLLQARRNARDVHAMLKEDCKIDPWVNPLVVFVGEWRIKDKWRNTAARVLTPEQIGSYFDRRQPELTRNEIKLIATHLERSVKC
;
A
#
# COMPACT_ATOMS: atom_id res chain seq x y z
N LEU A 1 6.14 -11.08 7.82
CA LEU A 1 6.81 -9.98 7.08
C LEU A 1 8.30 -9.85 7.44
N ARG A 2 8.68 -9.48 8.68
CA ARG A 2 10.10 -9.24 9.05
C ARG A 2 11.05 -10.43 8.79
N GLY A 3 10.62 -11.66 9.10
CA GLY A 3 11.41 -12.87 8.81
C GLY A 3 11.59 -13.19 7.32
N ALA A 4 10.85 -12.53 6.43
CA ALA A 4 10.92 -12.72 4.97
C ALA A 4 11.66 -11.58 4.25
N GLY A 5 12.39 -10.73 4.98
CA GLY A 5 13.14 -9.60 4.41
C GLY A 5 12.30 -8.35 4.12
N TYR A 6 11.10 -8.24 4.72
CA TYR A 6 10.27 -7.04 4.62
C TYR A 6 10.45 -6.11 5.82
N HIS A 7 10.58 -4.82 5.52
CA HIS A 7 10.60 -3.70 6.45
C HIS A 7 9.26 -2.96 6.35
N VAL A 8 8.70 -2.59 7.50
CA VAL A 8 7.42 -1.86 7.58
C VAL A 8 7.67 -0.55 8.31
N PHE A 9 7.26 0.53 7.66
CA PHE A 9 7.34 1.90 8.13
C PHE A 9 5.94 2.41 8.37
N HIS A 10 5.69 3.00 9.52
CA HIS A 10 4.38 3.53 9.90
C HIS A 10 4.43 5.05 9.96
N ASP A 11 3.31 5.69 9.61
CA ASP A 11 3.12 7.14 9.74
C ASP A 11 4.24 7.95 9.06
N LEU A 12 4.53 7.62 7.80
CA LEU A 12 5.55 8.32 7.03
C LEU A 12 5.04 9.72 6.67
N ARG A 13 5.68 10.74 7.26
CA ARG A 13 5.33 12.15 7.08
C ARG A 13 6.47 12.91 6.40
N ARG A 14 6.16 13.60 5.30
CA ARG A 14 7.06 14.55 4.65
C ARG A 14 6.25 15.57 3.85
N ASP A 15 6.69 16.83 3.86
CA ASP A 15 6.23 17.90 2.97
C ASP A 15 4.71 17.93 2.70
N GLY A 16 3.91 17.77 3.75
CA GLY A 16 2.45 17.90 3.69
C GLY A 16 1.67 16.63 3.31
N PHE A 17 2.32 15.48 3.09
CA PHE A 17 1.64 14.19 2.95
C PHE A 17 1.84 13.30 4.19
N ASN A 18 0.84 12.45 4.45
CA ASN A 18 0.87 11.42 5.49
C ASN A 18 0.52 10.07 4.87
N ILE A 19 1.35 9.06 5.07
CA ILE A 19 1.16 7.71 4.53
C ILE A 19 1.13 6.74 5.69
N ASP A 20 0.01 6.04 5.86
CA ASP A 20 -0.20 5.13 6.99
C ASP A 20 0.93 4.12 7.08
N HIS A 21 1.21 3.39 5.99
CA HIS A 21 2.33 2.46 5.94
C HIS A 21 3.10 2.47 4.62
N VAL A 22 4.42 2.29 4.72
CA VAL A 22 5.27 1.90 3.58
C VAL A 22 5.91 0.57 3.90
N VAL A 23 5.83 -0.37 2.96
CA VAL A 23 6.44 -1.69 3.05
C VAL A 23 7.51 -1.81 1.98
N VAL A 24 8.69 -2.29 2.37
CA VAL A 24 9.84 -2.49 1.47
C VAL A 24 10.35 -3.90 1.66
N GLY A 25 10.53 -4.63 0.58
CA GLY A 25 11.13 -5.96 0.63
C GLY A 25 11.39 -6.53 -0.75
N PRO A 26 11.65 -7.84 -0.86
CA PRO A 26 12.00 -8.48 -2.12
C PRO A 26 11.01 -8.16 -3.24
N ALA A 27 9.70 -8.17 -2.98
CA ALA A 27 8.67 -7.94 -4.01
C ALA A 27 8.45 -6.47 -4.42
N GLY A 28 9.26 -5.52 -3.94
CA GLY A 28 9.13 -4.10 -4.29
C GLY A 28 8.85 -3.18 -3.11
N VAL A 29 8.42 -1.97 -3.45
CA VAL A 29 7.94 -0.95 -2.51
C VAL A 29 6.42 -0.86 -2.60
N PHE A 30 5.75 -0.69 -1.46
CA PHE A 30 4.30 -0.60 -1.36
C PHE A 30 3.91 0.55 -0.45
N ALA A 31 3.03 1.44 -0.92
CA ALA A 31 2.38 2.44 -0.08
C ALA A 31 0.98 1.94 0.25
N ILE A 32 0.67 1.83 1.54
CA ILE A 32 -0.57 1.25 2.04
C ILE A 32 -1.40 2.34 2.69
N GLU A 33 -2.61 2.52 2.17
CA GLU A 33 -3.70 3.27 2.80
C GLU A 33 -4.57 2.29 3.59
N THR A 34 -4.84 2.58 4.87
CA THR A 34 -5.65 1.71 5.72
C THR A 34 -7.02 2.33 5.96
N LYS A 35 -8.08 1.59 5.65
CA LYS A 35 -9.46 2.00 5.94
C LYS A 35 -10.10 1.06 6.94
N PHE A 36 -10.37 1.57 8.14
CA PHE A 36 -11.18 0.87 9.12
C PHE A 36 -12.67 1.03 8.80
N ARG A 37 -13.40 -0.08 8.72
CA ARG A 37 -14.86 -0.10 8.53
C ARG A 37 -15.44 -1.15 9.48
N SER A 38 -16.34 -0.73 10.36
CA SER A 38 -17.02 -1.64 11.29
C SER A 38 -18.08 -2.48 10.57
N GLY A 39 -18.32 -3.69 11.09
CA GLY A 39 -19.29 -4.62 10.54
C GLY A 39 -18.66 -5.69 9.65
N ASN A 40 -19.53 -6.38 8.92
CA ASN A 40 -19.15 -7.44 7.99
C ASN A 40 -19.85 -7.27 6.64
N GLY A 41 -19.32 -7.95 5.62
CA GLY A 41 -19.97 -8.02 4.31
C GLY A 41 -18.97 -8.01 3.15
N GLU A 42 -19.37 -7.38 2.06
CA GLU A 42 -18.63 -7.41 0.80
C GLU A 42 -18.03 -6.06 0.42
N ILE A 43 -16.84 -6.11 -0.18
CA ILE A 43 -16.23 -5.00 -0.89
C ILE A 43 -16.33 -5.29 -2.39
N GLU A 44 -16.96 -4.37 -3.11
CA GLU A 44 -17.30 -4.50 -4.52
C GLU A 44 -16.77 -3.30 -5.30
N PHE A 45 -16.33 -3.53 -6.53
CA PHE A 45 -16.09 -2.43 -7.45
C PHE A 45 -17.24 -2.37 -8.44
N ARG A 46 -17.98 -1.26 -8.49
CA ARG A 46 -19.07 -1.06 -9.46
C ARG A 46 -18.60 -0.19 -10.63
N ASN A 47 -18.90 -0.61 -11.86
CA ASN A 47 -18.37 0.02 -13.07
C ASN A 47 -18.89 1.46 -13.21
N GLY A 48 -18.00 2.43 -13.41
CA GLY A 48 -18.36 3.86 -13.45
C GLY A 48 -18.76 4.48 -12.11
N GLU A 49 -19.06 3.68 -11.09
CA GLU A 49 -19.61 4.17 -9.82
C GLU A 49 -18.56 4.27 -8.69
N GLY A 50 -17.58 3.36 -8.65
CA GLY A 50 -16.49 3.37 -7.69
C GLY A 50 -16.42 2.14 -6.79
N LEU A 51 -15.81 2.31 -5.62
CA LEU A 51 -15.65 1.28 -4.60
C LEU A 51 -16.84 1.30 -3.64
N PHE A 52 -17.38 0.13 -3.32
CA PHE A 52 -18.51 -0.04 -2.41
C PHE A 52 -18.13 -0.96 -1.26
N VAL A 53 -18.53 -0.59 -0.05
CA VAL A 53 -18.30 -1.34 1.19
C VAL A 53 -19.66 -1.57 1.85
N GLY A 54 -20.07 -2.83 2.00
CA GLY A 54 -21.39 -3.16 2.57
C GLY A 54 -22.56 -2.57 1.75
N GLY A 55 -22.40 -2.48 0.44
CA GLY A 55 -23.39 -1.91 -0.47
C GLY A 55 -23.46 -0.38 -0.51
N ARG A 56 -22.64 0.33 0.28
CA ARG A 56 -22.54 1.80 0.28
C ARG A 56 -21.30 2.25 -0.49
N LYS A 57 -21.43 3.34 -1.27
CA LYS A 57 -20.30 3.92 -1.99
C LYS A 57 -19.31 4.52 -0.99
N GLU A 58 -18.04 4.24 -1.22
CA GLU A 58 -16.95 4.80 -0.44
C GLU A 58 -16.68 6.24 -0.89
N GLU A 59 -16.88 7.20 0.02
CA GLU A 59 -16.90 8.64 -0.31
C GLU A 59 -15.50 9.24 -0.50
N ASP A 60 -14.53 8.77 0.28
CA ASP A 60 -13.18 9.35 0.37
C ASP A 60 -12.24 8.99 -0.81
N ASP A 61 -12.70 8.16 -1.76
CA ASP A 61 -11.91 7.54 -2.84
C ASP A 61 -10.52 7.06 -2.34
N PRO A 62 -10.46 5.97 -1.55
CA PRO A 62 -9.21 5.44 -1.03
C PRO A 62 -8.26 4.97 -2.14
N LEU A 63 -8.78 4.68 -3.34
CA LEU A 63 -7.94 4.32 -4.48
C LEU A 63 -7.14 5.53 -4.96
N LEU A 64 -7.75 6.72 -4.98
CA LEU A 64 -7.04 7.96 -5.28
C LEU A 64 -6.00 8.30 -4.21
N GLN A 65 -6.34 8.13 -2.95
CA GLN A 65 -5.41 8.35 -1.83
C GLN A 65 -4.19 7.43 -1.94
N ALA A 66 -4.40 6.12 -2.09
CA ALA A 66 -3.31 5.16 -2.26
C ALA A 66 -2.41 5.48 -3.46
N ARG A 67 -2.97 5.89 -4.60
CA ARG A 67 -2.20 6.30 -5.78
C ARG A 67 -1.35 7.54 -5.53
N ARG A 68 -1.90 8.55 -4.85
CA ARG A 68 -1.15 9.76 -4.47
C ARG A 68 0.00 9.40 -3.53
N ASN A 69 -0.29 8.61 -2.49
CA ASN A 69 0.71 8.12 -1.54
C ASN A 69 1.85 7.37 -2.25
N ALA A 70 1.53 6.46 -3.18
CA ALA A 70 2.56 5.76 -3.95
C ALA A 70 3.41 6.69 -4.82
N ARG A 71 2.80 7.68 -5.48
CA ARG A 71 3.50 8.69 -6.27
C ARG A 71 4.45 9.52 -5.40
N ASP A 72 4.01 9.90 -4.21
CA ASP A 72 4.78 10.77 -3.32
C ASP A 72 5.98 9.99 -2.71
N VAL A 73 5.81 8.71 -2.35
CA VAL A 73 6.94 7.83 -1.97
C VAL A 73 7.90 7.64 -3.14
N HIS A 74 7.40 7.41 -4.35
CA HIS A 74 8.23 7.26 -5.53
C HIS A 74 9.09 8.51 -5.78
N ALA A 75 8.47 9.70 -5.76
CA ALA A 75 9.17 10.97 -5.94
C ALA A 75 10.26 11.15 -4.88
N MET A 76 9.94 10.85 -3.61
CA MET A 76 10.89 10.92 -2.50
C MET A 76 12.09 9.98 -2.70
N LEU A 77 11.87 8.71 -3.06
CA LEU A 77 12.95 7.75 -3.28
C LEU A 77 13.82 8.13 -4.48
N LYS A 78 13.19 8.65 -5.55
CA LYS A 78 13.89 9.17 -6.72
C LYS A 78 14.78 10.35 -6.40
N GLU A 79 14.26 11.29 -5.62
CA GLU A 79 14.98 12.48 -5.21
C GLU A 79 16.12 12.15 -4.26
N ASP A 80 15.86 11.39 -3.20
CA ASP A 80 16.79 11.25 -2.08
C ASP A 80 17.73 10.05 -2.23
N CYS A 81 17.23 8.93 -2.73
CA CYS A 81 17.98 7.69 -2.87
C CYS A 81 18.59 7.51 -4.27
N LYS A 82 18.24 8.38 -5.23
CA LYS A 82 18.69 8.31 -6.64
C LYS A 82 18.38 6.96 -7.31
N ILE A 83 17.29 6.33 -6.89
CA ILE A 83 16.75 5.10 -7.49
C ILE A 83 15.31 5.35 -7.94
N ASP A 84 14.84 4.61 -8.93
CA ASP A 84 13.53 4.87 -9.55
C ASP A 84 12.54 3.70 -9.38
N PRO A 85 12.30 3.19 -8.14
CA PRO A 85 11.48 2.00 -7.96
C PRO A 85 10.01 2.31 -8.26
N TRP A 86 9.31 1.33 -8.84
CA TRP A 86 7.86 1.34 -8.86
C TRP A 86 7.34 1.18 -7.41
N VAL A 87 6.42 2.07 -7.02
CA VAL A 87 5.72 1.97 -5.73
C VAL A 87 4.31 1.49 -5.98
N ASN A 88 3.98 0.33 -5.41
CA ASN A 88 2.68 -0.31 -5.56
C ASN A 88 1.66 0.28 -4.57
N PRO A 89 0.60 0.97 -5.03
CA PRO A 89 -0.44 1.47 -4.14
C PRO A 89 -1.39 0.35 -3.69
N LEU A 90 -1.55 0.22 -2.38
CA LEU A 90 -2.46 -0.73 -1.75
C LEU A 90 -3.49 0.02 -0.89
N VAL A 91 -4.71 -0.49 -0.86
CA VAL A 91 -5.74 -0.13 0.13
C VAL A 91 -6.04 -1.37 0.94
N VAL A 92 -5.94 -1.27 2.26
CA VAL A 92 -6.24 -2.36 3.18
C VAL A 92 -7.48 -2.00 3.98
N PHE A 93 -8.55 -2.77 3.82
CA PHE A 93 -9.75 -2.62 4.65
C PHE A 93 -9.66 -3.49 5.89
N VAL A 94 -9.71 -2.86 7.06
CA VAL A 94 -9.71 -3.55 8.36
C VAL A 94 -11.14 -3.73 8.85
N GLY A 95 -11.49 -4.97 9.19
CA GLY A 95 -12.84 -5.41 9.58
C GLY A 95 -13.16 -6.78 8.97
N GLU A 96 -14.39 -7.25 9.10
CA GLU A 96 -14.83 -8.57 8.59
C GLU A 96 -15.36 -8.47 7.15
N TRP A 97 -14.49 -8.07 6.23
CA TRP A 97 -14.87 -7.79 4.85
C TRP A 97 -14.36 -8.86 3.88
N ARG A 98 -15.15 -9.15 2.83
CA ARG A 98 -14.78 -10.06 1.74
C ARG A 98 -14.76 -9.31 0.41
N ILE A 99 -13.63 -9.35 -0.29
CA ILE A 99 -13.52 -8.76 -1.63
C ILE A 99 -14.20 -9.68 -2.65
N LYS A 100 -15.24 -9.19 -3.32
CA LYS A 100 -16.04 -9.96 -4.29
C LYS A 100 -15.34 -10.05 -5.64
N ASP A 101 -14.79 -8.94 -6.11
CA ASP A 101 -14.08 -8.83 -7.38
C ASP A 101 -12.58 -8.83 -7.14
N LYS A 102 -11.97 -10.02 -7.21
CA LYS A 102 -10.52 -10.18 -6.94
C LYS A 102 -9.62 -9.44 -7.92
N TRP A 103 -10.15 -9.01 -9.06
CA TRP A 103 -9.37 -8.33 -10.07
C TRP A 103 -10.19 -7.31 -10.84
N ARG A 104 -9.78 -6.06 -10.70
CA ARG A 104 -10.14 -4.97 -11.60
C ARG A 104 -8.85 -4.22 -11.89
N ASN A 105 -8.70 -3.68 -13.10
CA ASN A 105 -7.56 -2.83 -13.45
C ASN A 105 -7.70 -1.44 -12.80
N THR A 106 -7.83 -1.43 -11.48
CA THR A 106 -7.68 -0.24 -10.67
C THR A 106 -6.19 -0.09 -10.44
N ALA A 107 -5.63 1.08 -10.73
CA ALA A 107 -4.20 1.32 -10.54
C ALA A 107 -3.75 1.20 -9.06
N ALA A 108 -4.66 0.93 -8.11
CA ALA A 108 -4.41 0.48 -6.74
C ALA A 108 -5.12 -0.85 -6.43
N ARG A 109 -4.49 -1.70 -5.62
CA ARG A 109 -5.04 -3.01 -5.23
C ARG A 109 -5.71 -2.92 -3.86
N VAL A 110 -6.91 -3.48 -3.74
CA VAL A 110 -7.63 -3.58 -2.46
C VAL A 110 -7.38 -4.96 -1.86
N LEU A 111 -7.09 -5.01 -0.56
CA LEU A 111 -6.80 -6.22 0.21
C LEU A 111 -7.49 -6.17 1.58
N THR A 112 -7.61 -7.32 2.22
CA THR A 112 -7.87 -7.45 3.66
C THR A 112 -6.57 -7.84 4.39
N PRO A 113 -6.46 -7.67 5.72
CA PRO A 113 -5.27 -8.04 6.48
C PRO A 113 -4.82 -9.49 6.24
N GLU A 114 -5.76 -10.42 6.11
CA GLU A 114 -5.50 -11.85 5.89
C GLU A 114 -4.88 -12.12 4.52
N GLN A 115 -5.12 -11.25 3.54
CA GLN A 115 -4.61 -11.40 2.18
C GLN A 115 -3.18 -10.87 2.02
N ILE A 116 -2.73 -9.95 2.87
CA ILE A 116 -1.44 -9.25 2.73
C ILE A 116 -0.25 -10.21 2.68
N GLY A 117 -0.21 -11.22 3.56
CA GLY A 117 0.90 -12.18 3.58
C GLY A 117 1.02 -12.93 2.24
N SER A 118 -0.07 -13.56 1.82
CA SER A 118 -0.12 -14.29 0.54
C SER A 118 0.11 -13.39 -0.68
N TYR A 119 -0.24 -12.10 -0.59
CA TYR A 119 -0.03 -11.13 -1.65
C TYR A 119 1.46 -10.87 -1.88
N PHE A 120 2.25 -10.78 -0.81
CA PHE A 120 3.70 -10.63 -0.91
C PHE A 120 4.42 -11.92 -1.28
N ASP A 121 4.00 -13.08 -0.74
CA ASP A 121 4.67 -14.37 -0.97
C ASP A 121 4.61 -14.85 -2.43
N ARG A 122 3.59 -14.43 -3.17
CA ARG A 122 3.38 -14.84 -4.57
C ARG A 122 4.13 -13.99 -5.60
N ARG A 123 4.81 -12.92 -5.17
CA ARG A 123 5.51 -12.00 -6.07
C ARG A 123 6.96 -12.44 -6.26
N GLN A 124 7.46 -12.27 -7.46
CA GLN A 124 8.88 -12.46 -7.73
C GLN A 124 9.67 -11.30 -7.11
N PRO A 125 10.93 -11.52 -6.69
CA PRO A 125 11.78 -10.45 -6.24
C PRO A 125 12.02 -9.40 -7.34
N GLU A 126 11.76 -8.14 -7.03
CA GLU A 126 11.98 -6.96 -7.87
C GLU A 126 13.14 -6.09 -7.35
N LEU A 127 13.44 -6.16 -6.05
CA LEU A 127 14.53 -5.38 -5.43
C LEU A 127 15.68 -6.28 -4.97
N THR A 128 16.90 -5.80 -5.19
CA THR A 128 18.11 -6.40 -4.62
C THR A 128 18.23 -6.11 -3.13
N ARG A 129 19.04 -6.91 -2.42
CA ARG A 129 19.32 -6.66 -0.99
C ARG A 129 19.91 -5.27 -0.72
N ASN A 130 20.72 -4.74 -1.65
CA ASN A 130 21.32 -3.41 -1.52
C ASN A 130 20.29 -2.31 -1.66
N GLU A 131 19.36 -2.43 -2.63
CA GLU A 131 18.26 -1.47 -2.80
C GLU A 131 17.31 -1.49 -1.60
N ILE A 132 16.94 -2.67 -1.10
CA ILE A 132 16.11 -2.80 0.11
C ILE A 132 16.80 -2.10 1.29
N LYS A 133 18.09 -2.35 1.50
CA LYS A 133 18.85 -1.72 2.60
C LYS A 133 18.93 -0.20 2.44
N LEU A 134 19.18 0.30 1.23
CA LEU A 134 19.24 1.73 0.94
C LEU A 134 17.89 2.40 1.25
N ILE A 135 16.80 1.88 0.69
CA ILE A 135 15.44 2.40 0.90
C ILE A 135 15.08 2.34 2.38
N ALA A 136 15.28 1.19 3.03
CA ALA A 136 14.94 1.01 4.43
C ALA A 136 15.69 2.02 5.32
N THR A 137 17.01 2.17 5.13
CA THR A 137 17.82 3.14 5.88
C THR A 137 17.33 4.58 5.68
N HIS A 138 16.91 4.93 4.46
CA HIS A 138 16.36 6.24 4.17
C HIS A 138 15.00 6.44 4.87
N LEU A 139 14.08 5.49 4.74
CA LEU A 139 12.76 5.57 5.36
C LEU A 139 12.82 5.58 6.90
N GLU A 140 13.75 4.84 7.52
CA GLU A 140 13.98 4.88 8.98
C GLU A 140 14.32 6.30 9.47
N ARG A 141 15.00 7.11 8.66
CA ARG A 141 15.32 8.51 9.00
C ARG A 141 14.15 9.46 8.77
N SER A 142 13.27 9.10 7.84
CA SER A 142 12.11 9.92 7.44
C SER A 142 10.90 9.69 8.35
N VAL A 143 10.81 8.53 9.01
CA VAL A 143 9.83 8.29 10.08
C VAL A 143 10.30 9.03 11.34
N LYS A 144 9.61 10.10 11.71
CA LYS A 144 9.88 10.81 12.97
C LYS A 144 9.34 10.00 14.16
N CYS A 145 10.10 9.99 15.25
CA CYS A 145 9.61 9.67 16.60
C CYS A 145 8.54 10.67 17.04
#